data_AF-A0A0J5GTH9-F1
#
_entry.id   AF-A0A0J5GTH9-F1
#
_cell.length_a   1.000
_cell.length_b   1.000
_cell.length_c   1.000
_cell.angle_alpha   90.00
_cell.angle_beta   90.00
_cell.angle_gamma   90.00
#
_symmetry.space_group_name_H-M   'P 1'
#
loop_
_entity.id
_entity.type
_entity.pdbx_description
1 polymer ?
#
loop_
_entity_poly.entity_id
_entity_poly.type
_entity_poly.pdbx_seq_one_letter_code
_entity_poly.pdbx_strand_id
1 'polypeptide(L)'
;MTLTINKVDEKAIIIKEDIKQKQALYLSTSHQIHEKPEIGNEEYFASSLLTSILKEEGFAVETNVAGHETGFIATKKSGKPGPSIGYLAEYDALPGIGHACGHNIIGTTSVAAAVALSKVLEETGGEVTVFGTPAEEGGPNGSAKGSFVKHGLVQHLDAALMVHPGNATRLTGPTLAVDPLDFEFIGKPAHAAASPYEGINALDGVIQLFNGINALRQHVTDDVRIHGIITHGGDAPNIVPEYAKARFYIRAATRERLNEVTRKVKAIAEGAALTTGAKVNVIAFQNEVDNIVLNESLDAVYKEIVESLGEVVVLEGKAGIGSTDVGNVSQVVPTIHPYIKIGPETLVGHTEEFKEAARSPQGDHALIVGAEALALTGLRLLTDTEVLVKVRKDFELAKKKL
;
A
#
# COMPACT_ATOMS: atom_id res chain seq x y z
N MET A 1 -9.80 -13.87 -44.94
CA MET A 1 -9.59 -14.21 -43.52
C MET A 1 -8.38 -13.38 -43.08
N THR A 2 -8.60 -12.08 -42.89
CA THR A 2 -7.56 -11.06 -42.69
C THR A 2 -8.27 -9.79 -42.23
N LEU A 3 -8.71 -9.73 -40.96
CA LEU A 3 -9.34 -8.52 -40.39
C LEU A 3 -9.21 -8.43 -38.85
N THR A 4 -8.49 -9.34 -38.19
CA THR A 4 -8.40 -9.39 -36.71
C THR A 4 -7.14 -8.74 -36.12
N ILE A 5 -6.17 -8.33 -36.94
CA ILE A 5 -4.93 -7.70 -36.45
C ILE A 5 -5.08 -6.19 -36.17
N ASN A 6 -6.11 -5.50 -36.67
CA ASN A 6 -6.13 -4.02 -36.64
C ASN A 6 -6.75 -3.34 -35.39
N LYS A 7 -7.66 -3.98 -34.63
CA LYS A 7 -8.52 -3.23 -33.67
C LYS A 7 -7.97 -3.07 -32.25
N VAL A 8 -7.05 -3.93 -31.82
CA VAL A 8 -6.38 -3.79 -30.51
C VAL A 8 -5.28 -2.73 -30.62
N ASP A 9 -4.57 -2.72 -31.74
CA ASP A 9 -3.55 -1.72 -32.06
C ASP A 9 -4.15 -0.30 -32.15
N GLU A 10 -5.34 -0.15 -32.75
CA GLU A 10 -6.07 1.13 -32.78
C GLU A 10 -6.38 1.67 -31.37
N LYS A 11 -6.82 0.80 -30.44
CA LYS A 11 -7.12 1.21 -29.05
C LYS A 11 -5.87 1.58 -28.27
N ALA A 12 -4.78 0.84 -28.49
CA ALA A 12 -3.50 1.16 -27.88
C ALA A 12 -2.99 2.54 -28.35
N ILE A 13 -3.20 2.89 -29.62
CA ILE A 13 -2.89 4.23 -30.15
C ILE A 13 -3.72 5.30 -29.45
N ILE A 14 -5.04 5.13 -29.32
CA ILE A 14 -5.92 6.09 -28.61
C ILE A 14 -5.44 6.32 -27.17
N ILE A 15 -5.11 5.27 -26.44
CA ILE A 15 -4.60 5.36 -25.07
C ILE A 15 -3.30 6.19 -25.01
N LYS A 16 -2.33 5.87 -25.88
CA LYS A 16 -1.05 6.58 -25.91
C LYS A 16 -1.21 8.04 -26.33
N GLU A 17 -2.07 8.32 -27.31
CA GLU A 17 -2.35 9.68 -27.75
C GLU A 17 -3.04 10.51 -26.66
N ASP A 18 -3.97 9.93 -25.90
CA ASP A 18 -4.62 10.60 -24.77
C ASP A 18 -3.63 10.98 -23.68
N ILE A 19 -2.74 10.05 -23.29
CA ILE A 19 -1.67 10.30 -22.31
C ILE A 19 -0.73 11.39 -22.82
N LYS A 20 -0.29 11.30 -24.07
CA LYS A 20 0.61 12.29 -24.69
C LYS A 20 -0.01 13.68 -24.74
N GLN A 21 -1.30 13.80 -25.09
CA GLN A 21 -1.99 15.09 -25.14
C GLN A 21 -2.14 15.73 -23.75
N LYS A 22 -2.29 14.91 -22.71
CA LYS A 22 -2.45 15.35 -21.31
C LYS A 22 -1.15 15.30 -20.49
N GLN A 23 -0.01 14.97 -21.11
CA GLN A 23 1.26 14.82 -20.42
C GLN A 23 1.61 16.03 -19.54
N ALA A 24 1.43 17.25 -20.05
CA ALA A 24 1.72 18.47 -19.27
C ALA A 24 0.85 18.59 -18.02
N LEU A 25 -0.43 18.20 -18.08
CA LEU A 25 -1.35 18.18 -16.95
C LEU A 25 -0.87 17.19 -15.89
N TYR A 26 -0.52 15.96 -16.29
CA TYR A 26 -0.09 14.92 -15.36
C TYR A 26 1.25 15.27 -14.70
N LEU A 27 2.25 15.73 -15.46
CA LEU A 27 3.53 16.15 -14.87
C LEU A 27 3.34 17.32 -13.90
N SER A 28 2.56 18.34 -14.28
CA SER A 28 2.25 19.46 -13.39
C SER A 28 1.49 19.03 -12.13
N THR A 29 0.62 18.03 -12.23
CA THR A 29 -0.11 17.46 -11.08
C THR A 29 0.85 16.77 -10.10
N SER A 30 1.72 15.90 -10.63
CA SER A 30 2.74 15.22 -9.83
C SER A 30 3.68 16.21 -9.14
N HIS A 31 4.13 17.27 -9.85
CA HIS A 31 5.00 18.28 -9.26
C HIS A 31 4.30 19.12 -8.19
N GLN A 32 3.03 19.49 -8.38
CA GLN A 32 2.27 20.20 -7.35
C GLN A 32 2.08 19.37 -6.08
N ILE A 33 1.78 18.07 -6.22
CA ILE A 33 1.70 17.14 -5.09
C ILE A 33 3.07 17.03 -4.40
N HIS A 34 4.15 16.92 -5.19
CA HIS A 34 5.52 16.88 -4.67
C HIS A 34 5.90 18.14 -3.86
N GLU A 35 5.53 19.32 -4.36
CA GLU A 35 5.79 20.62 -3.75
C GLU A 35 4.99 20.85 -2.46
N LYS A 36 3.83 20.22 -2.32
CA LYS A 36 2.97 20.31 -1.15
C LYS A 36 2.79 18.92 -0.50
N PRO A 37 3.84 18.38 0.14
CA PRO A 37 3.77 17.08 0.77
C PRO A 37 2.81 17.11 1.96
N GLU A 38 1.87 16.17 1.98
CA GLU A 38 0.90 16.00 3.05
C GLU A 38 0.98 14.55 3.55
N ILE A 39 1.00 14.36 4.88
CA ILE A 39 1.18 13.04 5.49
C ILE A 39 -0.11 12.21 5.44
N GLY A 40 -0.01 10.93 5.77
CA GLY A 40 -1.15 10.00 5.78
C GLY A 40 -2.38 10.55 6.53
N ASN A 41 -3.55 10.45 5.90
CA ASN A 41 -4.83 10.99 6.36
C ASN A 41 -4.93 12.54 6.41
N GLU A 42 -3.94 13.26 5.89
CA GLU A 42 -3.94 14.74 5.82
C GLU A 42 -3.76 15.26 4.37
N GLU A 43 -3.79 14.39 3.37
CA GLU A 43 -3.46 14.67 1.97
C GLU A 43 -4.55 15.37 1.12
N TYR A 44 -5.31 16.26 1.77
CA TYR A 44 -6.46 16.97 1.20
C TYR A 44 -6.19 17.65 -0.14
N PHE A 45 -4.98 18.19 -0.35
CA PHE A 45 -4.62 18.82 -1.61
C PHE A 45 -4.42 17.78 -2.71
N ALA A 46 -3.68 16.72 -2.43
CA ALA A 46 -3.41 15.68 -3.42
C ALA A 46 -4.68 14.93 -3.81
N SER A 47 -5.50 14.50 -2.84
CA SER A 47 -6.81 13.87 -3.11
C SER A 47 -7.74 14.79 -3.90
N SER A 48 -7.81 16.08 -3.55
CA SER A 48 -8.62 17.06 -4.28
C SER A 48 -8.16 17.24 -5.74
N LEU A 49 -6.86 17.33 -5.98
CA LEU A 49 -6.31 17.52 -7.32
C LEU A 49 -6.56 16.30 -8.21
N LEU A 50 -6.30 15.09 -7.70
CA LEU A 50 -6.52 13.83 -8.41
C LEU A 50 -8.02 13.61 -8.71
N THR A 51 -8.90 13.85 -7.74
CA THR A 51 -10.35 13.71 -7.95
C THR A 51 -10.92 14.76 -8.89
N SER A 52 -10.33 15.95 -8.96
CA SER A 52 -10.76 17.00 -9.91
C SER A 52 -10.52 16.57 -11.35
N ILE A 53 -9.34 16.02 -11.66
CA ILE A 53 -9.02 15.44 -12.98
C ILE A 53 -10.04 14.34 -13.33
N LEU A 54 -10.30 13.42 -12.40
CA LEU A 54 -11.25 12.33 -12.62
C LEU A 54 -12.67 12.83 -12.89
N LYS A 55 -13.14 13.86 -12.18
CA LYS A 55 -14.46 14.48 -12.41
C LYS A 55 -14.55 15.15 -13.77
N GLU A 56 -13.51 15.91 -14.17
CA GLU A 56 -13.43 16.54 -15.49
C GLU A 56 -13.46 15.50 -16.62
N GLU A 57 -12.88 14.32 -16.37
CA GLU A 57 -12.86 13.18 -17.29
C GLU A 57 -14.14 12.33 -17.23
N GLY A 58 -15.15 12.76 -16.46
CA GLY A 58 -16.47 12.16 -16.41
C GLY A 58 -16.57 10.89 -15.55
N PHE A 59 -15.65 10.70 -14.60
CA PHE A 59 -15.79 9.66 -13.58
C PHE A 59 -16.82 10.09 -12.52
N ALA A 60 -17.61 9.12 -12.04
CA ALA A 60 -18.42 9.31 -10.83
C ALA A 60 -17.50 9.15 -9.62
N VAL A 61 -17.31 10.21 -8.85
CA VAL A 61 -16.37 10.25 -7.71
C VAL A 61 -17.11 10.31 -6.37
N GLU A 62 -16.80 9.37 -5.49
CA GLU A 62 -17.16 9.34 -4.08
C GLU A 62 -15.92 9.60 -3.23
N THR A 63 -16.00 10.54 -2.28
CA THR A 63 -14.91 10.89 -1.35
C THR A 63 -15.30 10.51 0.07
N ASN A 64 -14.34 10.52 1.01
CA ASN A 64 -14.52 10.10 2.39
C ASN A 64 -14.94 8.62 2.48
N VAL A 65 -14.11 7.74 1.93
CA VAL A 65 -14.42 6.33 1.77
C VAL A 65 -13.79 5.50 2.90
N ALA A 66 -14.55 4.53 3.42
CA ALA A 66 -14.08 3.54 4.40
C ALA A 66 -13.48 4.13 5.70
N GLY A 67 -13.93 5.32 6.11
CA GLY A 67 -13.43 6.00 7.32
C GLY A 67 -12.14 6.79 7.12
N HIS A 68 -11.78 7.10 5.87
CA HIS A 68 -10.65 7.97 5.52
C HIS A 68 -11.17 9.19 4.77
N GLU A 69 -11.09 10.38 5.38
CA GLU A 69 -11.66 11.61 4.83
C GLU A 69 -11.15 11.94 3.43
N THR A 70 -9.90 11.61 3.18
CA THR A 70 -9.22 11.85 1.92
C THR A 70 -9.16 10.64 0.99
N GLY A 71 -9.74 9.51 1.39
CA GLY A 71 -9.92 8.35 0.52
C GLY A 71 -11.05 8.58 -0.47
N PHE A 72 -10.90 8.06 -1.69
CA PHE A 72 -11.92 8.19 -2.73
C PHE A 72 -12.07 6.95 -3.61
N ILE A 73 -13.23 6.82 -4.25
CA ILE A 73 -13.49 5.87 -5.33
C ILE A 73 -14.01 6.66 -6.52
N ALA A 74 -13.39 6.49 -7.68
CA ALA A 74 -13.81 7.11 -8.92
C ALA A 74 -14.07 6.06 -9.98
N THR A 75 -15.31 5.92 -10.45
CA THR A 75 -15.70 4.86 -11.38
C THR A 75 -16.23 5.43 -12.69
N LYS A 76 -15.85 4.79 -13.80
CA LYS A 76 -16.41 5.05 -15.13
C LYS A 76 -16.80 3.73 -15.79
N LYS A 77 -18.06 3.63 -16.20
CA LYS A 77 -18.65 2.41 -16.77
C LYS A 77 -19.01 2.62 -18.23
N SER A 78 -18.77 1.61 -19.07
CA SER A 78 -19.19 1.62 -20.47
C SER A 78 -20.70 1.45 -20.66
N GLY A 79 -21.41 0.91 -19.65
CA GLY A 79 -22.78 0.42 -19.79
C GLY A 79 -22.90 -0.92 -20.53
N LYS A 80 -21.79 -1.50 -20.98
CA LYS A 80 -21.70 -2.81 -21.66
C LYS A 80 -21.04 -3.82 -20.73
N PRO A 81 -21.39 -5.12 -20.82
CA PRO A 81 -20.71 -6.15 -20.04
C PRO A 81 -19.22 -6.19 -20.39
N GLY A 82 -18.39 -6.51 -19.40
CA GLY A 82 -16.95 -6.65 -19.55
C GLY A 82 -16.26 -6.63 -18.18
N PRO A 83 -14.92 -6.80 -18.15
CA PRO A 83 -14.18 -6.84 -16.91
C PRO A 83 -14.16 -5.51 -16.15
N SER A 84 -13.90 -5.58 -14.85
CA SER A 84 -13.71 -4.42 -13.97
C SER A 84 -12.24 -4.28 -13.58
N ILE A 85 -11.60 -3.18 -14.00
CA ILE A 85 -10.17 -2.93 -13.76
C ILE A 85 -9.99 -1.80 -12.74
N GLY A 86 -9.32 -2.10 -11.64
CA GLY A 86 -8.99 -1.15 -10.58
C GLY A 86 -7.59 -0.55 -10.73
N TYR A 87 -7.43 0.72 -10.38
CA TYR A 87 -6.15 1.42 -10.29
C TYR A 87 -5.97 1.95 -8.87
N LEU A 88 -4.85 1.62 -8.22
CA LEU A 88 -4.55 2.05 -6.85
C LEU A 88 -3.70 3.33 -6.88
N ALA A 89 -4.20 4.41 -6.31
CA ALA A 89 -3.56 5.71 -6.30
C ALA A 89 -3.13 6.08 -4.88
N GLU A 90 -1.83 6.13 -4.62
CA GLU A 90 -1.25 6.60 -3.35
C GLU A 90 -0.72 8.03 -3.52
N TYR A 91 -0.74 8.80 -2.45
CA TYR A 91 -0.40 10.23 -2.49
C TYR A 91 -0.06 10.83 -1.13
N ASP A 92 0.21 10.01 -0.11
CA ASP A 92 0.75 10.46 1.18
C ASP A 92 2.28 10.68 1.11
N ALA A 93 2.78 11.57 1.96
CA ALA A 93 4.19 11.89 2.12
C ALA A 93 4.73 11.40 3.47
N LEU A 94 6.05 11.36 3.60
CA LEU A 94 6.74 11.01 4.84
C LEU A 94 6.98 12.26 5.71
N PRO A 95 6.77 12.18 7.05
CA PRO A 95 7.01 13.28 7.96
C PRO A 95 8.45 13.82 7.88
N GLY A 96 8.59 15.13 7.70
CA GLY A 96 9.88 15.84 7.73
C GLY A 96 10.75 15.71 6.47
N ILE A 97 10.48 14.75 5.58
CA ILE A 97 11.24 14.58 4.33
C ILE A 97 10.40 14.87 3.09
N GLY A 98 9.09 14.64 3.09
CA GLY A 98 8.22 14.85 1.93
C GLY A 98 8.02 13.57 1.12
N HIS A 99 7.81 13.67 -0.21
CA HIS A 99 7.57 12.50 -1.08
C HIS A 99 8.84 11.69 -1.40
N ALA A 100 9.55 11.26 -0.35
CA ALA A 100 10.74 10.41 -0.46
C ALA A 100 10.44 8.93 -0.76
N CYS A 101 9.17 8.57 -0.92
CA CYS A 101 8.73 7.29 -1.50
C CYS A 101 8.10 7.48 -2.90
N GLY A 102 8.01 8.72 -3.40
CA GLY A 102 7.52 9.04 -4.74
C GLY A 102 6.02 8.85 -4.97
N HIS A 103 5.20 8.90 -3.92
CA HIS A 103 3.74 8.72 -4.03
C HIS A 103 3.07 9.79 -4.91
N ASN A 104 3.71 10.97 -5.11
CA ASN A 104 3.27 11.94 -6.12
C ASN A 104 3.23 11.34 -7.54
N ILE A 105 4.16 10.45 -7.88
CA ILE A 105 4.18 9.70 -9.15
C ILE A 105 3.08 8.64 -9.15
N ILE A 106 2.93 7.87 -8.07
CA ILE A 106 2.00 6.73 -8.00
C ILE A 106 0.56 7.17 -8.26
N GLY A 107 0.04 8.12 -7.46
CA GLY A 107 -1.33 8.57 -7.58
C GLY A 107 -1.65 9.15 -8.95
N THR A 108 -0.73 9.98 -9.47
CA THR A 108 -0.88 10.60 -10.79
C THR A 108 -0.82 9.57 -11.92
N THR A 109 0.07 8.57 -11.81
CA THR A 109 0.20 7.49 -12.80
C THR A 109 -1.08 6.66 -12.89
N SER A 110 -1.64 6.29 -11.73
CA SER A 110 -2.90 5.53 -11.67
C SER A 110 -4.09 6.30 -12.22
N VAL A 111 -4.19 7.61 -11.93
CA VAL A 111 -5.22 8.48 -12.54
C VAL A 111 -5.03 8.58 -14.05
N ALA A 112 -3.82 8.85 -14.53
CA ALA A 112 -3.54 8.97 -15.96
C ALA A 112 -3.88 7.68 -16.72
N ALA A 113 -3.50 6.52 -16.16
CA ALA A 113 -3.77 5.22 -16.75
C ALA A 113 -5.29 4.94 -16.84
N ALA A 114 -6.02 5.22 -15.76
CA ALA A 114 -7.46 5.02 -15.71
C ALA A 114 -8.21 5.94 -16.68
N VAL A 115 -7.84 7.22 -16.75
CA VAL A 115 -8.41 8.19 -17.69
C VAL A 115 -8.20 7.72 -19.13
N ALA A 116 -6.98 7.32 -19.48
CA ALA A 116 -6.64 6.87 -20.82
C ALA A 116 -7.38 5.59 -21.22
N LEU A 117 -7.42 4.58 -20.34
CA LEU A 117 -8.19 3.36 -20.58
C LEU A 117 -9.69 3.64 -20.72
N SER A 118 -10.22 4.64 -19.99
CA SER A 118 -11.63 4.99 -20.08
C SER A 118 -12.08 5.45 -21.48
N LYS A 119 -11.14 5.89 -22.33
CA LYS A 119 -11.42 6.40 -23.68
C LYS A 119 -11.86 5.31 -24.65
N VAL A 120 -11.52 4.06 -24.37
CA VAL A 120 -11.84 2.93 -25.25
C VAL A 120 -12.97 2.04 -24.70
N LEU A 121 -13.52 2.39 -23.53
CA LEU A 121 -14.57 1.61 -22.86
C LEU A 121 -15.84 1.45 -23.69
N GLU A 122 -16.20 2.42 -24.53
CA GLU A 122 -17.35 2.28 -25.42
C GLU A 122 -17.18 1.13 -26.40
N GLU A 123 -15.94 0.82 -26.82
CA GLU A 123 -15.65 -0.28 -27.72
C GLU A 123 -15.35 -1.60 -27.00
N THR A 124 -14.65 -1.54 -25.86
CA THR A 124 -14.22 -2.74 -25.14
C THR A 124 -15.29 -3.30 -24.20
N GLY A 125 -16.20 -2.46 -23.73
CA GLY A 125 -17.05 -2.79 -22.59
C GLY A 125 -16.28 -2.80 -21.27
N GLY A 126 -16.99 -3.14 -20.18
CA GLY A 126 -16.43 -3.18 -18.83
C GLY A 126 -16.45 -1.83 -18.11
N GLU A 127 -15.64 -1.73 -17.07
CA GLU A 127 -15.52 -0.55 -16.22
C GLU A 127 -14.09 -0.34 -15.70
N VAL A 128 -13.79 0.92 -15.36
CA VAL A 128 -12.54 1.34 -14.75
C VAL A 128 -12.85 2.04 -13.43
N THR A 129 -12.12 1.68 -12.38
CA THR A 129 -12.25 2.29 -11.05
C THR A 129 -10.88 2.74 -10.54
N VAL A 130 -10.76 3.97 -10.06
CA VAL A 130 -9.60 4.47 -9.32
C VAL A 130 -9.92 4.47 -7.84
N PHE A 131 -9.05 3.87 -7.04
CA PHE A 131 -9.10 3.90 -5.59
C PHE A 131 -8.03 4.86 -5.11
N GLY A 132 -8.45 5.99 -4.52
CA GLY A 132 -7.56 6.87 -3.80
C GLY A 132 -7.29 6.31 -2.41
N THR A 133 -6.04 5.92 -2.15
CA THR A 133 -5.65 5.10 -1.00
C THR A 133 -4.69 5.86 -0.08
N PRO A 134 -5.20 6.65 0.89
CA PRO A 134 -4.40 7.37 1.87
C PRO A 134 -3.46 6.48 2.68
N ALA A 135 -2.44 7.13 3.24
CA ALA A 135 -1.70 6.67 4.41
C ALA A 135 -1.08 5.27 4.24
N GLU A 136 -0.52 4.96 3.08
CA GLU A 136 0.17 3.69 2.86
C GLU A 136 1.35 3.53 3.82
N GLU A 137 2.06 4.62 4.10
CA GLU A 137 3.22 4.68 5.01
C GLU A 137 2.84 4.38 6.48
N GLY A 138 1.55 4.24 6.76
CA GLY A 138 1.00 3.87 8.06
C GLY A 138 0.67 5.07 8.94
N GLY A 139 0.79 4.88 10.25
CA GLY A 139 0.37 5.87 11.26
C GLY A 139 -1.06 5.67 11.75
N PRO A 140 -1.58 6.53 12.65
CA PRO A 140 -2.91 6.37 13.21
C PRO A 140 -3.99 6.24 12.11
N ASN A 141 -4.76 5.15 12.13
CA ASN A 141 -5.73 4.81 11.07
C ASN A 141 -5.09 4.79 9.66
N GLY A 142 -3.82 4.37 9.56
CA GLY A 142 -3.13 4.21 8.28
C GLY A 142 -3.50 2.92 7.55
N SER A 143 -2.89 2.73 6.39
CA SER A 143 -3.07 1.59 5.50
C SER A 143 -4.52 1.46 5.00
N ALA A 144 -5.00 2.47 4.26
CA ALA A 144 -6.39 2.58 3.84
C ALA A 144 -6.87 1.42 2.96
N LYS A 145 -5.96 0.73 2.23
CA LYS A 145 -6.34 -0.42 1.40
C LYS A 145 -6.87 -1.58 2.24
N GLY A 146 -6.37 -1.75 3.47
CA GLY A 146 -6.94 -2.66 4.45
C GLY A 146 -8.39 -2.31 4.80
N SER A 147 -8.69 -1.04 5.04
CA SER A 147 -10.07 -0.56 5.25
C SER A 147 -10.97 -0.82 4.04
N PHE A 148 -10.47 -0.62 2.82
CA PHE A 148 -11.26 -0.78 1.60
C PHE A 148 -11.64 -2.25 1.39
N VAL A 149 -10.69 -3.16 1.62
CA VAL A 149 -10.92 -4.62 1.61
C VAL A 149 -11.97 -5.01 2.65
N LYS A 150 -11.83 -4.53 3.89
CA LYS A 150 -12.75 -4.82 5.01
C LYS A 150 -14.18 -4.36 4.72
N HIS A 151 -14.35 -3.24 4.01
CA HIS A 151 -15.66 -2.70 3.64
C HIS A 151 -16.26 -3.31 2.37
N GLY A 152 -15.61 -4.27 1.72
CA GLY A 152 -16.20 -4.93 0.56
C GLY A 152 -16.03 -4.15 -0.77
N LEU A 153 -15.10 -3.20 -0.84
CA LEU A 153 -15.04 -2.22 -1.93
C LEU A 153 -14.27 -2.71 -3.16
N VAL A 154 -13.43 -3.74 -3.05
CA VAL A 154 -12.54 -4.20 -4.15
C VAL A 154 -12.95 -5.56 -4.73
N GLN A 155 -13.90 -6.27 -4.10
CA GLN A 155 -14.30 -7.65 -4.39
C GLN A 155 -14.90 -7.82 -5.79
N HIS A 156 -15.41 -6.74 -6.37
CA HIS A 156 -16.01 -6.73 -7.70
C HIS A 156 -14.99 -6.59 -8.84
N LEU A 157 -13.74 -6.27 -8.52
CA LEU A 157 -12.68 -6.11 -9.51
C LEU A 157 -12.21 -7.46 -10.04
N ASP A 158 -11.82 -7.46 -11.31
CA ASP A 158 -11.16 -8.60 -11.94
C ASP A 158 -9.64 -8.52 -11.86
N ALA A 159 -9.09 -7.31 -11.72
CA ALA A 159 -7.71 -7.05 -11.38
C ALA A 159 -7.54 -5.64 -10.78
N ALA A 160 -6.54 -5.46 -9.93
CA ALA A 160 -6.07 -4.17 -9.42
C ALA A 160 -4.63 -3.90 -9.86
N LEU A 161 -4.38 -2.71 -10.42
CA LEU A 161 -3.12 -2.34 -11.03
C LEU A 161 -2.51 -1.13 -10.32
N MET A 162 -1.20 -1.14 -10.15
CA MET A 162 -0.40 -0.06 -9.59
C MET A 162 1.01 -0.16 -10.15
N VAL A 163 1.81 0.90 -10.07
CA VAL A 163 3.26 0.86 -10.27
C VAL A 163 3.92 1.83 -9.30
N HIS A 164 5.00 1.38 -8.66
CA HIS A 164 5.75 2.14 -7.68
C HIS A 164 7.05 2.68 -8.30
N PRO A 165 7.47 3.93 -8.07
CA PRO A 165 8.80 4.37 -8.49
C PRO A 165 9.91 3.64 -7.74
N GLY A 166 11.05 3.39 -8.36
CA GLY A 166 12.14 2.65 -7.71
C GLY A 166 13.50 2.86 -8.35
N ASN A 167 14.50 2.16 -7.82
CA ASN A 167 15.88 2.19 -8.34
C ASN A 167 16.07 1.34 -9.61
N ALA A 168 15.10 0.49 -9.95
CA ALA A 168 15.05 -0.32 -11.16
C ALA A 168 13.60 -0.66 -11.53
N THR A 169 13.36 -0.96 -12.81
CA THR A 169 12.08 -1.50 -13.26
C THR A 169 12.03 -2.99 -12.91
N ARG A 170 11.03 -3.41 -12.13
CA ARG A 170 10.91 -4.78 -11.58
C ARG A 170 9.46 -5.23 -11.56
N LEU A 171 9.23 -6.53 -11.55
CA LEU A 171 7.90 -7.11 -11.36
C LEU A 171 7.50 -7.10 -9.89
N THR A 172 6.25 -7.49 -9.61
CA THR A 172 5.73 -7.62 -8.26
C THR A 172 6.59 -8.61 -7.45
N GLY A 173 7.07 -8.14 -6.30
CA GLY A 173 7.87 -8.94 -5.37
C GLY A 173 7.06 -9.35 -4.13
N PRO A 174 7.56 -10.32 -3.34
CA PRO A 174 6.95 -10.66 -2.05
C PRO A 174 7.10 -9.49 -1.06
N THR A 175 6.11 -9.34 -0.18
CA THR A 175 6.09 -8.35 0.91
C THR A 175 5.79 -9.03 2.24
N LEU A 176 6.11 -8.38 3.36
CA LEU A 176 5.79 -8.89 4.69
C LEU A 176 4.42 -8.42 5.15
N ALA A 177 3.69 -9.31 5.83
CA ALA A 177 2.53 -8.94 6.61
C ALA A 177 2.96 -8.20 7.89
N VAL A 178 2.16 -7.26 8.40
CA VAL A 178 2.44 -6.42 9.56
C VAL A 178 1.23 -6.27 10.48
N ASP A 179 1.46 -6.44 11.79
CA ASP A 179 0.56 -6.05 12.87
C ASP A 179 1.13 -4.84 13.63
N PRO A 180 0.49 -3.66 13.53
CA PRO A 180 0.83 -2.45 14.28
C PRO A 180 0.05 -2.40 15.60
N LEU A 181 0.71 -2.65 16.74
CA LEU A 181 0.05 -2.78 18.03
C LEU A 181 0.61 -1.82 19.09
N ASP A 182 -0.31 -1.16 19.79
CA ASP A 182 -0.07 -0.50 21.07
C ASP A 182 -0.43 -1.44 22.22
N PHE A 183 0.42 -1.45 23.26
CA PHE A 183 0.22 -2.18 24.51
C PHE A 183 0.18 -1.18 25.66
N GLU A 184 -1.02 -0.96 26.20
CA GLU A 184 -1.27 0.00 27.27
C GLU A 184 -1.47 -0.73 28.59
N PHE A 185 -0.55 -0.51 29.52
CA PHE A 185 -0.62 -1.06 30.88
C PHE A 185 -1.23 -0.02 31.82
N ILE A 186 -2.22 -0.47 32.60
CA ILE A 186 -2.95 0.34 33.57
C ILE A 186 -2.75 -0.27 34.95
N GLY A 187 -2.15 0.51 35.85
CA GLY A 187 -1.82 0.15 37.22
C GLY A 187 -2.56 1.00 38.24
N LYS A 188 -1.87 1.34 39.33
CA LYS A 188 -2.37 2.15 40.44
C LYS A 188 -1.22 2.97 41.04
N PRO A 189 -1.34 4.29 41.16
CA PRO A 189 -0.24 5.11 41.65
C PRO A 189 -0.07 4.96 43.16
N ALA A 190 1.18 5.12 43.61
CA ALA A 190 1.54 5.19 45.02
C ALA A 190 2.86 5.95 45.18
N HIS A 191 3.15 6.45 46.38
CA HIS A 191 4.44 7.07 46.65
C HIS A 191 5.55 6.00 46.64
N ALA A 192 6.50 6.10 45.71
CA ALA A 192 7.47 5.03 45.43
C ALA A 192 8.33 4.66 46.65
N ALA A 193 8.70 5.64 47.47
CA ALA A 193 9.48 5.39 48.71
C ALA A 193 8.64 5.05 49.95
N ALA A 194 7.45 5.62 50.11
CA ALA A 194 6.71 5.58 51.38
C ALA A 194 5.72 4.42 51.45
N SER A 195 5.05 4.12 50.34
CA SER A 195 3.99 3.12 50.29
C SER A 195 3.92 2.38 48.95
N PRO A 196 5.04 1.87 48.39
CA PRO A 196 5.04 1.22 47.08
C PRO A 196 4.12 -0.01 47.02
N TYR A 197 3.94 -0.71 48.14
CA TYR A 197 3.08 -1.89 48.29
C TYR A 197 1.58 -1.61 48.09
N GLU A 198 1.16 -0.34 48.10
CA GLU A 198 -0.22 0.07 47.78
C GLU A 198 -0.44 0.28 46.28
N GLY A 199 0.63 0.29 45.47
CA GLY A 199 0.61 0.57 44.04
C GLY A 199 0.64 -0.68 43.17
N ILE A 200 0.35 -0.49 41.88
CA ILE A 200 0.50 -1.47 40.81
C ILE A 200 1.29 -0.77 39.70
N ASN A 201 2.49 -1.27 39.38
CA ASN A 201 3.41 -0.57 38.51
C ASN A 201 3.17 -0.92 37.03
N ALA A 202 2.59 0.03 36.28
CA ALA A 202 2.35 -0.14 34.85
C ALA A 202 3.66 -0.19 34.02
N LEU A 203 4.69 0.56 34.43
CA LEU A 203 5.99 0.53 33.74
C LEU A 203 6.63 -0.85 33.85
N ASP A 204 6.53 -1.53 35.01
CA ASP A 204 7.01 -2.90 35.15
C ASP A 204 6.30 -3.84 34.16
N GLY A 205 5.00 -3.63 33.89
CA GLY A 205 4.27 -4.37 32.87
C GLY A 205 4.88 -4.22 31.47
N VAL A 206 5.22 -2.98 31.08
CA VAL A 206 5.94 -2.70 29.83
C VAL A 206 7.33 -3.35 29.81
N ILE A 207 8.09 -3.27 30.90
CA ILE A 207 9.43 -3.89 30.98
C ILE A 207 9.33 -5.42 30.84
N GLN A 208 8.34 -6.05 31.48
CA GLN A 208 8.11 -7.49 31.34
C GLN A 208 7.67 -7.88 29.92
N LEU A 209 6.88 -7.04 29.25
CA LEU A 209 6.54 -7.22 27.83
C LEU A 209 7.82 -7.25 26.96
N PHE A 210 8.72 -6.27 27.12
CA PHE A 210 9.99 -6.22 26.38
C PHE A 210 10.86 -7.45 26.66
N ASN A 211 10.98 -7.86 27.93
CA ASN A 211 11.76 -9.04 28.31
C ASN A 211 11.20 -10.32 27.69
N GLY A 212 9.87 -10.52 27.75
CA GLY A 212 9.21 -11.67 27.14
C GLY A 212 9.36 -11.69 25.62
N ILE A 213 9.22 -10.54 24.94
CA ILE A 213 9.46 -10.43 23.50
C ILE A 213 10.92 -10.77 23.16
N ASN A 214 11.89 -10.31 23.96
CA ASN A 214 13.30 -10.63 23.74
C ASN A 214 13.58 -12.14 23.85
N ALA A 215 12.95 -12.83 24.80
CA ALA A 215 13.01 -14.29 24.88
C ALA A 215 12.34 -14.98 23.68
N LEU A 216 11.18 -14.47 23.23
CA LEU A 216 10.45 -15.03 22.09
C LEU A 216 11.27 -15.04 20.79
N ARG A 217 12.20 -14.10 20.61
CA ARG A 217 13.03 -14.01 19.39
C ARG A 217 13.85 -15.27 19.10
N GLN A 218 14.22 -16.03 20.13
CA GLN A 218 14.91 -17.31 19.94
C GLN A 218 14.01 -18.40 19.32
N HIS A 219 12.69 -18.20 19.33
CA HIS A 219 11.68 -19.20 19.02
C HIS A 219 10.75 -18.79 17.85
N VAL A 220 11.21 -17.87 17.01
CA VAL A 220 10.56 -17.49 15.75
C VAL A 220 11.51 -17.75 14.57
N THR A 221 10.96 -17.79 13.37
CA THR A 221 11.72 -18.01 12.13
C THR A 221 12.44 -16.73 11.68
N ASP A 222 13.45 -16.89 10.82
CA ASP A 222 14.31 -15.80 10.35
C ASP A 222 13.59 -14.72 9.53
N ASP A 223 12.38 -14.97 9.05
CA ASP A 223 11.51 -14.00 8.37
C ASP A 223 10.74 -13.10 9.34
N VAL A 224 10.71 -13.44 10.64
CA VAL A 224 9.94 -12.71 11.64
C VAL A 224 10.73 -11.52 12.19
N ARG A 225 10.10 -10.35 12.25
CA ARG A 225 10.65 -9.17 12.94
C ARG A 225 9.63 -8.66 13.94
N ILE A 226 10.08 -8.41 15.16
CA ILE A 226 9.28 -7.78 16.22
C ILE A 226 10.09 -6.55 16.64
N HIS A 227 9.56 -5.35 16.64
CA HIS A 227 10.34 -4.18 17.06
C HIS A 227 9.41 -3.09 17.58
N GLY A 228 9.86 -2.38 18.61
CA GLY A 228 9.01 -1.41 19.28
C GLY A 228 9.77 -0.50 20.22
N ILE A 229 9.03 0.47 20.75
CA ILE A 229 9.51 1.53 21.64
C ILE A 229 8.55 1.71 22.81
N ILE A 230 9.04 2.30 23.90
CA ILE A 230 8.20 2.78 24.99
C ILE A 230 7.78 4.22 24.64
N THR A 231 6.50 4.44 24.39
CA THR A 231 5.96 5.77 24.06
C THR A 231 5.55 6.55 25.31
N HIS A 232 5.30 5.85 26.42
CA HIS A 232 5.03 6.45 27.72
C HIS A 232 5.57 5.57 28.84
N GLY A 233 6.46 6.09 29.67
CA GLY A 233 7.14 5.33 30.74
C GLY A 233 6.78 5.76 32.16
N GLY A 234 5.81 6.67 32.33
CA GLY A 234 5.47 7.31 33.60
C GLY A 234 5.98 8.75 33.71
N ASP A 235 5.41 9.50 34.65
CA ASP A 235 5.51 10.97 34.68
C ASP A 235 6.54 11.51 35.69
N ALA A 236 6.81 10.78 36.78
CA ALA A 236 7.73 11.20 37.82
C ALA A 236 8.37 10.01 38.56
N PRO A 237 9.67 10.07 38.89
CA PRO A 237 10.39 8.94 39.48
C PRO A 237 9.99 8.62 40.93
N ASN A 238 9.35 9.54 41.64
CA ASN A 238 8.88 9.35 43.01
C ASN A 238 7.45 8.80 43.10
N ILE A 239 6.80 8.53 41.96
CA ILE A 239 5.44 8.00 41.85
C ILE A 239 5.51 6.65 41.13
N VAL A 240 4.85 5.62 41.68
CA VAL A 240 4.64 4.35 40.97
C VAL A 240 3.79 4.63 39.72
N PRO A 241 4.27 4.35 38.49
CA PRO A 241 3.53 4.66 37.28
C PRO A 241 2.17 3.95 37.23
N GLU A 242 1.09 4.72 37.13
CA GLU A 242 -0.27 4.18 36.93
C GLU A 242 -0.57 3.87 35.46
N TYR A 243 0.21 4.43 34.54
CA TYR A 243 0.04 4.24 33.11
C TYR A 243 1.40 4.16 32.39
N ALA A 244 1.54 3.16 31.53
CA ALA A 244 2.68 3.03 30.62
C ALA A 244 2.23 2.42 29.30
N LYS A 245 2.91 2.80 28.21
CA LYS A 245 2.54 2.39 26.85
C LYS A 245 3.76 2.06 26.03
N ALA A 246 3.67 0.95 25.29
CA ALA A 246 4.63 0.58 24.27
C ALA A 246 3.95 0.39 22.91
N ARG A 247 4.69 0.69 21.84
CA ARG A 247 4.25 0.52 20.46
C ARG A 247 5.17 -0.45 19.74
N PHE A 248 4.60 -1.43 19.05
CA PHE A 248 5.33 -2.43 18.29
C PHE A 248 4.78 -2.60 16.87
N TYR A 249 5.68 -2.91 15.95
CA TYR A 249 5.36 -3.63 14.72
C TYR A 249 5.80 -5.08 14.88
N ILE A 250 4.94 -5.99 14.43
CA ILE A 250 5.21 -7.43 14.32
C ILE A 250 5.09 -7.77 12.84
N ARG A 251 6.10 -8.42 12.26
CA ARG A 251 6.17 -8.76 10.83
C ARG A 251 6.47 -10.24 10.63
N ALA A 252 5.91 -10.83 9.59
CA ALA A 252 6.27 -12.16 9.09
C ALA A 252 6.03 -12.25 7.58
N ALA A 253 6.60 -13.27 6.93
CA ALA A 253 6.44 -13.44 5.47
C ALA A 253 4.99 -13.73 5.05
N THR A 254 4.16 -14.31 5.92
CA THR A 254 2.75 -14.59 5.64
C THR A 254 1.84 -14.15 6.78
N ARG A 255 0.59 -13.79 6.45
CA ARG A 255 -0.47 -13.50 7.44
C ARG A 255 -0.68 -14.65 8.42
N GLU A 256 -0.71 -15.91 7.95
CA GLU A 256 -0.89 -17.06 8.84
C GLU A 256 0.23 -17.14 9.90
N ARG A 257 1.49 -16.99 9.48
CA ARG A 257 2.63 -16.96 10.41
C ARG A 257 2.56 -15.77 11.34
N LEU A 258 2.22 -14.59 10.82
CA LEU A 258 2.10 -13.38 11.64
C LEU A 258 1.05 -13.59 12.74
N ASN A 259 -0.11 -14.16 12.41
CA ASN A 259 -1.16 -14.46 13.39
C ASN A 259 -0.67 -15.39 14.52
N GLU A 260 0.19 -16.36 14.21
CA GLU A 260 0.83 -17.21 15.22
C GLU A 260 1.75 -16.39 16.15
N VAL A 261 2.63 -15.56 15.56
CA VAL A 261 3.59 -14.74 16.32
C VAL A 261 2.87 -13.70 17.16
N THR A 262 1.88 -13.00 16.60
CA THR A 262 1.08 -11.99 17.29
C THR A 262 0.32 -12.59 18.47
N ARG A 263 -0.21 -13.82 18.35
CA ARG A 263 -0.80 -14.52 19.51
C ARG A 263 0.22 -14.75 20.63
N LYS A 264 1.46 -15.13 20.31
CA LYS A 264 2.52 -15.30 21.33
C LYS A 264 2.88 -13.96 21.99
N VAL A 265 2.97 -12.87 21.21
CA VAL A 265 3.23 -11.53 21.74
C VAL A 265 2.09 -11.04 22.65
N LYS A 266 0.82 -11.27 22.27
CA LYS A 266 -0.34 -10.96 23.10
C LYS A 266 -0.33 -11.76 24.41
N ALA A 267 0.00 -13.05 24.36
CA ALA A 267 0.14 -13.89 25.56
C ALA A 267 1.27 -13.41 26.49
N ILE A 268 2.37 -12.89 25.94
CA ILE A 268 3.45 -12.25 26.74
C ILE A 268 2.92 -11.00 27.44
N ALA A 269 2.16 -10.15 26.74
CA ALA A 269 1.58 -8.96 27.32
C ALA A 269 0.60 -9.29 28.47
N GLU A 270 -0.25 -10.30 28.27
CA GLU A 270 -1.14 -10.82 29.31
C GLU A 270 -0.37 -11.39 30.51
N GLY A 271 0.71 -12.13 30.27
CA GLY A 271 1.60 -12.64 31.32
C GLY A 271 2.28 -11.52 32.12
N ALA A 272 2.75 -10.48 31.43
CA ALA A 272 3.33 -9.28 32.06
C ALA A 272 2.31 -8.52 32.93
N ALA A 273 1.06 -8.45 32.47
CA ALA A 273 -0.03 -7.86 33.25
C ALA A 273 -0.30 -8.70 34.51
N LEU A 274 -0.34 -10.02 34.37
CA LEU A 274 -0.59 -10.95 35.47
C LEU A 274 0.51 -10.90 36.56
N THR A 275 1.79 -10.84 36.17
CA THR A 275 2.90 -10.83 37.13
C THR A 275 3.00 -9.53 37.92
N THR A 276 2.54 -8.42 37.34
CA THR A 276 2.61 -7.09 37.95
C THR A 276 1.32 -6.69 38.65
N GLY A 277 0.20 -7.36 38.36
CA GLY A 277 -1.14 -6.98 38.79
C GLY A 277 -1.78 -5.88 37.96
N ALA A 278 -1.12 -5.41 36.90
CA ALA A 278 -1.67 -4.42 35.97
C ALA A 278 -2.76 -5.02 35.08
N LYS A 279 -3.52 -4.15 34.40
CA LYS A 279 -4.34 -4.51 33.25
C LYS A 279 -3.59 -4.16 31.97
N VAL A 280 -3.81 -4.91 30.89
CA VAL A 280 -3.27 -4.57 29.57
C VAL A 280 -4.38 -4.44 28.54
N ASN A 281 -4.35 -3.36 27.76
CA ASN A 281 -5.12 -3.22 26.54
C ASN A 281 -4.18 -3.38 25.33
N VAL A 282 -4.59 -4.19 24.36
CA VAL A 282 -3.86 -4.35 23.09
C VAL A 282 -4.68 -3.72 21.99
N ILE A 283 -4.14 -2.69 21.34
CA ILE A 283 -4.88 -1.83 20.42
C ILE A 283 -4.14 -1.78 19.09
N ALA A 284 -4.81 -2.10 17.99
CA ALA A 284 -4.27 -1.82 16.67
C ALA A 284 -4.37 -0.32 16.38
N PHE A 285 -3.25 0.38 16.21
CA PHE A 285 -3.25 1.81 15.94
C PHE A 285 -3.41 2.15 14.43
N GLN A 286 -3.26 1.14 13.58
CA GLN A 286 -3.28 1.16 12.12
C GLN A 286 -3.97 -0.12 11.63
N ASN A 287 -4.45 -0.16 10.38
CA ASN A 287 -4.96 -1.40 9.80
C ASN A 287 -3.85 -2.45 9.64
N GLU A 288 -4.19 -3.71 9.84
CA GLU A 288 -3.27 -4.83 9.59
C GLU A 288 -2.89 -4.89 8.10
N VAL A 289 -1.61 -5.08 7.80
CA VAL A 289 -1.08 -5.14 6.43
C VAL A 289 -0.80 -6.58 6.06
N ASP A 290 -1.30 -7.07 4.93
CA ASP A 290 -1.06 -8.44 4.47
C ASP A 290 0.16 -8.56 3.56
N ASN A 291 0.71 -9.77 3.46
CA ASN A 291 1.69 -10.09 2.42
C ASN A 291 1.02 -10.09 1.05
N ILE A 292 1.78 -9.84 -0.02
CA ILE A 292 1.26 -9.95 -1.39
C ILE A 292 1.05 -11.42 -1.78
N VAL A 293 -0.07 -11.68 -2.47
CA VAL A 293 -0.32 -12.90 -3.25
C VAL A 293 0.16 -12.65 -4.68
N LEU A 294 1.28 -13.28 -5.06
CA LEU A 294 1.86 -13.08 -6.40
C LEU A 294 0.98 -13.68 -7.50
N ASN A 295 0.85 -12.95 -8.61
CA ASN A 295 0.16 -13.42 -9.82
C ASN A 295 1.08 -13.32 -11.03
N GLU A 296 1.85 -14.39 -11.26
CA GLU A 296 2.85 -14.47 -12.32
C GLU A 296 2.27 -14.20 -13.73
N SER A 297 1.00 -14.58 -13.96
CA SER A 297 0.33 -14.29 -15.24
C SER A 297 0.08 -12.81 -15.45
N LEU A 298 -0.35 -12.11 -14.41
CA LEU A 298 -0.62 -10.68 -14.50
C LEU A 298 0.70 -9.89 -14.61
N ASP A 299 1.73 -10.27 -13.85
CA ASP A 299 3.09 -9.72 -13.99
C ASP A 299 3.67 -9.98 -15.39
N ALA A 300 3.41 -11.15 -16.01
CA ALA A 300 3.87 -11.45 -17.36
C ALA A 300 3.26 -10.51 -18.42
N VAL A 301 1.96 -10.19 -18.28
CA VAL A 301 1.30 -9.20 -19.16
C VAL A 301 1.94 -7.82 -18.99
N TYR A 302 2.12 -7.38 -17.74
CA TYR A 302 2.77 -6.10 -17.46
C TYR A 302 4.21 -6.08 -18.01
N LYS A 303 4.97 -7.16 -17.83
CA LYS A 303 6.35 -7.31 -18.33
C LYS A 303 6.44 -7.10 -19.83
N GLU A 304 5.63 -7.83 -20.60
CA GLU A 304 5.62 -7.72 -22.07
C GLU A 304 5.36 -6.28 -22.51
N ILE A 305 4.38 -5.63 -21.87
CA ILE A 305 3.98 -4.27 -22.20
C ILE A 305 5.06 -3.27 -21.83
N VAL A 306 5.57 -3.29 -20.60
CA VAL A 306 6.56 -2.30 -20.14
C VAL A 306 7.87 -2.43 -20.93
N GLU A 307 8.27 -3.64 -21.32
CA GLU A 307 9.42 -3.87 -22.21
C GLU A 307 9.16 -3.35 -23.63
N SER A 308 7.94 -3.46 -24.15
CA SER A 308 7.57 -2.87 -25.44
C SER A 308 7.61 -1.34 -25.45
N LEU A 309 7.55 -0.71 -24.27
CA LEU A 309 7.70 0.74 -24.07
C LEU A 309 9.16 1.17 -23.87
N GLY A 310 10.11 0.23 -23.92
CA GLY A 310 11.54 0.49 -23.87
C GLY A 310 12.17 0.37 -22.48
N GLU A 311 11.41 -0.02 -21.46
CA GLU A 311 11.97 -0.31 -20.14
C GLU A 311 12.64 -1.69 -20.10
N VAL A 312 13.63 -1.84 -19.20
CA VAL A 312 14.32 -3.11 -18.98
C VAL A 312 13.91 -3.66 -17.62
N VAL A 313 13.20 -4.79 -17.62
CA VAL A 313 12.76 -5.45 -16.39
C VAL A 313 13.91 -6.26 -15.80
N VAL A 314 14.32 -5.90 -14.59
CA VAL A 314 15.39 -6.60 -13.87
C VAL A 314 14.80 -7.76 -13.06
N LEU A 315 15.09 -8.98 -13.48
CA LEU A 315 14.62 -10.22 -12.83
C LEU A 315 15.52 -10.68 -11.67
N GLU A 316 16.78 -10.26 -11.66
CA GLU A 316 17.77 -10.69 -10.68
C GLU A 316 18.10 -9.60 -9.64
N GLY A 317 18.66 -10.04 -8.50
CA GLY A 317 19.02 -9.16 -7.38
C GLY A 317 17.98 -9.17 -6.26
N LYS A 318 18.45 -9.14 -5.01
CA LYS A 318 17.56 -9.02 -3.84
C LYS A 318 17.11 -7.57 -3.72
N ALA A 319 15.87 -7.29 -4.08
CA ALA A 319 15.18 -6.12 -3.51
C ALA A 319 15.03 -6.34 -2.00
N GLY A 320 15.13 -5.28 -1.20
CA GLY A 320 14.72 -5.35 0.20
C GLY A 320 13.26 -5.78 0.28
N ILE A 321 12.91 -6.64 1.25
CA ILE A 321 11.52 -7.04 1.43
C ILE A 321 10.81 -5.95 2.25
N GLY A 322 9.95 -5.19 1.59
CA GLY A 322 9.10 -4.17 2.19
C GLY A 322 7.78 -4.71 2.72
N SER A 323 6.91 -3.80 3.13
CA SER A 323 5.52 -4.04 3.52
C SER A 323 4.67 -2.94 2.90
N THR A 324 3.53 -3.31 2.33
CA THR A 324 2.56 -2.38 1.73
C THR A 324 1.16 -2.97 1.85
N ASP A 325 0.16 -2.14 2.09
CA ASP A 325 -1.24 -2.54 2.20
C ASP A 325 -1.89 -2.89 0.84
N VAL A 326 -1.15 -2.75 -0.27
CA VAL A 326 -1.50 -3.43 -1.54
C VAL A 326 -1.59 -4.95 -1.34
N GLY A 327 -0.82 -5.50 -0.40
CA GLY A 327 -0.93 -6.90 0.00
C GLY A 327 -2.35 -7.28 0.40
N ASN A 328 -3.09 -6.42 1.11
CA ASN A 328 -4.47 -6.68 1.48
C ASN A 328 -5.39 -6.80 0.25
N VAL A 329 -5.21 -5.93 -0.76
CA VAL A 329 -5.99 -6.00 -2.01
C VAL A 329 -5.70 -7.31 -2.75
N SER A 330 -4.43 -7.71 -2.77
CA SER A 330 -4.00 -8.97 -3.38
C SER A 330 -4.55 -10.22 -2.69
N GLN A 331 -5.03 -10.12 -1.44
CA GLN A 331 -5.74 -11.24 -0.80
C GLN A 331 -7.12 -11.48 -1.43
N VAL A 332 -7.69 -10.47 -2.09
CA VAL A 332 -9.06 -10.48 -2.60
C VAL A 332 -9.10 -10.64 -4.12
N VAL A 333 -8.27 -9.91 -4.86
CA VAL A 333 -8.28 -9.87 -6.33
C VAL A 333 -6.86 -9.95 -6.91
N PRO A 334 -6.69 -10.44 -8.16
CA PRO A 334 -5.41 -10.38 -8.87
C PRO A 334 -4.84 -8.96 -8.83
N THR A 335 -3.62 -8.79 -8.31
CA THR A 335 -3.03 -7.47 -8.08
C THR A 335 -1.57 -7.45 -8.48
N ILE A 336 -1.10 -6.35 -9.07
CA ILE A 336 0.33 -6.09 -9.30
C ILE A 336 0.81 -4.86 -8.53
N HIS A 337 2.06 -4.94 -8.07
CA HIS A 337 2.82 -3.84 -7.48
C HIS A 337 4.28 -3.92 -7.99
N PRO A 338 4.50 -3.69 -9.29
CA PRO A 338 5.82 -3.62 -9.89
C PRO A 338 6.49 -2.28 -9.55
N TYR A 339 7.78 -2.20 -9.87
CA TYR A 339 8.55 -0.97 -9.77
C TYR A 339 8.90 -0.43 -11.17
N ILE A 340 9.04 0.89 -11.30
CA ILE A 340 9.57 1.58 -12.49
C ILE A 340 10.75 2.48 -12.13
N LYS A 341 11.81 2.46 -12.96
CA LYS A 341 13.08 3.11 -12.63
C LYS A 341 13.00 4.64 -12.70
N ILE A 342 13.26 5.30 -11.56
CA ILE A 342 13.33 6.77 -11.46
C ILE A 342 14.75 7.32 -11.25
N GLY A 343 15.75 6.45 -11.08
CA GLY A 343 17.12 6.89 -10.77
C GLY A 343 18.17 5.77 -10.79
N PRO A 344 19.37 6.02 -10.22
CA PRO A 344 20.45 5.04 -10.20
C PRO A 344 20.08 3.79 -9.38
N GLU A 345 20.79 2.68 -9.60
CA GLU A 345 20.54 1.43 -8.84
C GLU A 345 20.84 1.58 -7.33
N THR A 346 21.66 2.57 -6.96
CA THR A 346 21.97 2.91 -5.57
C THR A 346 20.90 3.76 -4.90
N LEU A 347 19.83 4.16 -5.62
CA LEU A 347 18.74 4.95 -5.05
C LEU A 347 18.01 4.12 -3.97
N VAL A 348 17.82 4.71 -2.80
CA VAL A 348 17.16 4.06 -1.65
C VAL A 348 15.91 4.87 -1.31
N GLY A 349 14.78 4.20 -1.10
CA GLY A 349 13.56 4.85 -0.66
C GLY A 349 13.75 5.58 0.68
N HIS A 350 12.92 6.59 0.93
CA HIS A 350 12.86 7.33 2.18
C HIS A 350 14.13 8.17 2.43
N THR A 351 14.83 8.58 1.36
CA THR A 351 15.97 9.51 1.42
C THR A 351 15.70 10.78 0.62
N GLU A 352 16.51 11.82 0.86
CA GLU A 352 16.38 13.10 0.16
C GLU A 352 16.62 12.92 -1.34
N GLU A 353 17.56 12.05 -1.72
CA GLU A 353 17.86 11.71 -3.10
C GLU A 353 16.68 11.05 -3.80
N PHE A 354 15.90 10.20 -3.10
CA PHE A 354 14.69 9.62 -3.68
C PHE A 354 13.61 10.67 -3.90
N LYS A 355 13.44 11.59 -2.95
CA LYS A 355 12.54 12.73 -3.13
C LYS A 355 12.92 13.57 -4.33
N GLU A 356 14.21 13.88 -4.50
CA GLU A 356 14.70 14.61 -5.67
C GLU A 356 14.44 13.84 -6.97
N ALA A 357 14.69 12.52 -6.96
CA ALA A 357 14.43 11.65 -8.11
C ALA A 357 12.94 11.62 -8.49
N ALA A 358 12.02 11.67 -7.51
CA ALA A 358 10.57 11.64 -7.71
C ALA A 358 9.97 12.90 -8.38
N ARG A 359 10.78 13.94 -8.60
CA ARG A 359 10.44 15.12 -9.43
C ARG A 359 11.45 15.38 -10.54
N SER A 360 12.31 14.41 -10.83
CA SER A 360 13.36 14.54 -11.84
C SER A 360 12.80 14.24 -13.24
N PRO A 361 13.52 14.60 -14.33
CA PRO A 361 13.12 14.20 -15.68
C PRO A 361 12.97 12.67 -15.85
N GLN A 362 13.74 11.86 -15.11
CA GLN A 362 13.59 10.41 -15.12
C GLN A 362 12.33 9.96 -14.35
N GLY A 363 11.97 10.65 -13.27
CA GLY A 363 10.70 10.47 -12.57
C GLY A 363 9.49 10.83 -13.44
N ASP A 364 9.59 11.92 -14.20
CA ASP A 364 8.57 12.36 -15.16
C ASP A 364 8.40 11.34 -16.30
N HIS A 365 9.50 10.83 -16.85
CA HIS A 365 9.48 9.73 -17.82
C HIS A 365 8.80 8.49 -17.25
N ALA A 366 9.17 8.09 -16.03
CA ALA A 366 8.60 6.93 -15.37
C ALA A 366 7.09 7.09 -15.10
N LEU A 367 6.60 8.29 -14.77
CA LEU A 367 5.17 8.57 -14.63
C LEU A 367 4.43 8.27 -15.93
N ILE A 368 4.92 8.82 -17.05
CA ILE A 368 4.25 8.68 -18.35
C ILE A 368 4.31 7.24 -18.86
N VAL A 369 5.48 6.60 -18.82
CA VAL A 369 5.64 5.19 -19.22
C VAL A 369 4.86 4.26 -18.31
N GLY A 370 4.84 4.54 -17.00
CA GLY A 370 4.03 3.80 -16.03
C GLY A 370 2.54 3.91 -16.37
N ALA A 371 2.05 5.09 -16.74
CA ALA A 371 0.66 5.30 -17.09
C ALA A 371 0.28 4.53 -18.37
N GLU A 372 1.15 4.56 -19.39
CA GLU A 372 0.98 3.76 -20.60
C GLU A 372 0.99 2.26 -20.28
N ALA A 373 1.95 1.79 -19.47
CA ALA A 373 2.09 0.39 -19.13
C ALA A 373 0.85 -0.13 -18.38
N LEU A 374 0.35 0.60 -17.39
CA LEU A 374 -0.84 0.22 -16.63
C LEU A 374 -2.12 0.32 -17.47
N ALA A 375 -2.27 1.34 -18.32
CA ALA A 375 -3.44 1.48 -19.20
C ALA A 375 -3.50 0.35 -20.24
N LEU A 376 -2.36 0.02 -20.87
CA LEU A 376 -2.28 -1.06 -21.86
C LEU A 376 -2.43 -2.44 -21.22
N THR A 377 -1.96 -2.61 -19.97
CA THR A 377 -2.22 -3.83 -19.20
C THR A 377 -3.71 -3.99 -18.97
N GLY A 378 -4.40 -2.93 -18.52
CA GLY A 378 -5.85 -2.93 -18.39
C GLY A 378 -6.58 -3.18 -19.72
N LEU A 379 -6.13 -2.59 -20.83
CA LEU A 379 -6.66 -2.86 -22.17
C LEU A 379 -6.55 -4.35 -22.53
N ARG A 380 -5.40 -4.98 -22.25
CA ARG A 380 -5.21 -6.40 -22.51
C ARG A 380 -6.19 -7.23 -21.70
N LEU A 381 -6.39 -6.92 -20.42
CA LEU A 381 -7.36 -7.61 -19.58
C LEU A 381 -8.81 -7.41 -20.03
N LEU A 382 -9.17 -6.23 -20.55
CA LEU A 382 -10.51 -5.96 -21.08
C LEU A 382 -10.81 -6.72 -22.38
N THR A 383 -9.80 -6.93 -23.23
CA THR A 383 -10.00 -7.39 -24.62
C THR A 383 -9.56 -8.83 -24.88
N ASP A 384 -8.69 -9.39 -24.04
CA ASP A 384 -8.19 -10.75 -24.16
C ASP A 384 -8.77 -11.65 -23.06
N THR A 385 -9.86 -12.34 -23.39
CA THR A 385 -10.57 -13.21 -22.45
C THR A 385 -9.71 -14.39 -21.98
N GLU A 386 -8.83 -14.92 -22.83
CA GLU A 386 -7.98 -16.06 -22.46
C GLU A 386 -6.94 -15.65 -21.42
N VAL A 387 -6.31 -14.48 -21.60
CA VAL A 387 -5.40 -13.88 -20.62
C VAL A 387 -6.12 -13.66 -19.29
N LEU A 388 -7.31 -13.06 -19.30
CA LEU A 388 -8.05 -12.79 -18.07
C LEU A 388 -8.43 -14.07 -17.31
N VAL A 389 -8.90 -15.10 -18.03
CA VAL A 389 -9.20 -16.41 -17.43
C VAL A 389 -7.95 -17.03 -16.80
N LYS A 390 -6.80 -16.92 -17.47
CA LYS A 390 -5.52 -17.42 -16.93
C LYS A 390 -5.12 -16.66 -15.66
N VAL A 391 -5.19 -15.33 -15.67
CA VAL A 391 -4.89 -14.47 -14.52
C VAL A 391 -5.73 -14.85 -13.30
N ARG A 392 -7.05 -15.03 -13.47
CA ARG A 392 -7.94 -15.44 -12.38
C ARG A 392 -7.65 -16.85 -11.88
N LYS A 393 -7.37 -17.79 -12.78
CA LYS A 393 -7.05 -19.18 -12.39
C LYS A 393 -5.74 -19.24 -11.60
N ASP A 394 -4.71 -18.54 -12.05
CA ASP A 394 -3.40 -18.57 -11.39
C ASP A 394 -3.47 -17.86 -10.02
N PHE A 395 -4.29 -16.82 -9.90
CA PHE A 395 -4.60 -16.18 -8.62
C PHE A 395 -5.20 -17.16 -7.59
N GLU A 396 -6.25 -17.88 -7.98
CA GLU A 396 -6.91 -18.87 -7.11
C GLU A 396 -5.97 -20.02 -6.73
N LEU A 397 -5.03 -20.38 -7.59
CA LEU A 397 -3.98 -21.35 -7.28
C LEU A 397 -2.93 -20.78 -6.31
N ALA A 398 -2.54 -19.52 -6.47
CA ALA A 398 -1.60 -18.84 -5.58
C ALA A 398 -2.17 -18.71 -4.16
N LYS A 399 -3.44 -18.31 -4.02
CA LYS A 399 -4.13 -18.23 -2.72
C LYS A 399 -4.18 -19.53 -1.95
N LYS A 400 -4.25 -20.68 -2.64
CA LYS A 400 -4.29 -22.01 -2.02
C LYS A 400 -2.92 -22.50 -1.52
N LYS A 401 -1.84 -21.84 -1.93
CA LYS A 401 -0.46 -22.18 -1.53
C LYS A 401 0.03 -21.37 -0.33
N LEU A 402 -0.66 -20.29 0.00
CA LEU A 402 -0.46 -19.47 1.20
C LEU A 402 -1.19 -20.09 2.37
#